data_AF-A0A6J6ZAI0-F1
#
_entry.id   AF-A0A6J6ZAI0-F1
#
_cell.length_a   1.000
_cell.length_b   1.000
_cell.length_c   1.000
_cell.angle_alpha   90.00
_cell.angle_beta   90.00
_cell.angle_gamma   90.00
#
_symmetry.space_group_name_H-M   'P 1'
#
loop_
_entity.id
_entity.type
_entity.pdbx_description
1 polymer ?
#
loop_
_entity_poly.entity_id
_entity_poly.type
_entity_poly.pdbx_seq_one_letter_code
_entity_poly.pdbx_strand_id
1 'polypeptide(L)'
;MMQLGESFVGDGQNAAHLNTVVGEREGPVGTAWATALATPREGHSAFVVVAQPNVPVKPFTLFVNKATISSERHGTLTWGAGQIGVAAGVLHAVREGVFQGLDLEALVILAAVWIDPLADDEEEVYENNRISMLNALRNGSVNAPSVDAIHEASSNLGNGFYVPTQAKESRS
;
A
#
# COMPACT_ATOMS: atom_id res chain seq x y z
N MET A 1 13.19 -13.79 3.67
CA MET A 1 12.13 -13.23 4.55
C MET A 1 10.95 -12.74 3.71
N MET A 2 9.72 -12.78 4.24
CA MET A 2 8.54 -12.12 3.65
C MET A 2 7.71 -11.45 4.76
N GLN A 3 7.37 -10.18 4.59
CA GLN A 3 6.49 -9.41 5.48
C GLN A 3 5.25 -8.96 4.70
N LEU A 4 4.08 -9.10 5.32
CA LEU A 4 2.79 -8.76 4.74
C LEU A 4 2.16 -7.63 5.56
N GLY A 5 1.84 -6.54 4.88
CA GLY A 5 1.30 -5.34 5.50
C GLY A 5 0.02 -4.89 4.83
N GLU A 6 -0.87 -4.29 5.61
CA GLU A 6 -2.09 -3.65 5.14
C GLU A 6 -2.35 -2.39 5.96
N SER A 7 -2.93 -1.38 5.29
CA SER A 7 -3.53 -0.23 5.96
C SER A 7 -4.59 0.43 5.10
N PHE A 8 -5.63 0.93 5.76
CA PHE A 8 -6.66 1.81 5.24
C PHE A 8 -6.62 3.15 5.98
N VAL A 9 -6.58 4.27 5.26
CA VAL A 9 -6.51 5.62 5.85
C VAL A 9 -7.41 6.58 5.07
N GLY A 10 -8.08 7.47 5.79
CA GLY A 10 -9.01 8.45 5.24
C GLY A 10 -10.43 7.92 5.15
N ASP A 11 -11.32 8.74 4.57
CA ASP A 11 -12.69 8.38 4.25
C ASP A 11 -13.07 8.90 2.85
N GLY A 12 -14.27 8.54 2.38
CA GLY A 12 -14.76 8.96 1.07
C GLY A 12 -13.88 8.49 -0.09
N GLN A 13 -13.89 9.28 -1.16
CA GLN A 13 -13.21 8.98 -2.42
C GLN A 13 -11.70 9.25 -2.41
N ASN A 14 -11.19 9.99 -1.41
CA ASN A 14 -9.76 10.28 -1.29
C ASN A 14 -9.05 9.32 -0.31
N ALA A 15 -9.78 8.34 0.25
CA ALA A 15 -9.21 7.30 1.10
C ALA A 15 -8.17 6.45 0.35
N ALA A 16 -7.15 6.01 1.08
CA ALA A 16 -6.07 5.16 0.57
C ALA A 16 -6.13 3.77 1.19
N HIS A 17 -6.04 2.73 0.35
CA HIS A 17 -5.99 1.34 0.80
C HIS A 17 -4.80 0.63 0.16
N LEU A 18 -3.79 0.32 0.99
CA LEU A 18 -2.52 -0.23 0.57
C LEU A 18 -2.31 -1.63 1.13
N ASN A 19 -1.79 -2.52 0.29
CA ASN A 19 -1.24 -3.80 0.72
C ASN A 19 0.22 -3.87 0.29
N THR A 20 1.10 -4.28 1.19
CA THR A 20 2.54 -4.38 0.94
C THR A 20 3.03 -5.81 1.12
N VAL A 21 3.87 -6.25 0.20
CA VAL A 21 4.71 -7.44 0.37
C VAL A 21 6.16 -6.99 0.33
N VAL A 22 6.87 -7.15 1.44
CA VAL A 22 8.31 -6.88 1.53
C VAL A 22 9.06 -8.20 1.54
N GLY A 23 10.16 -8.29 0.80
CA GLY A 23 11.03 -9.45 0.86
C GLY A 23 12.32 -9.28 0.07
N GLU A 24 13.12 -10.34 0.03
CA GLU A 24 14.43 -10.33 -0.61
C GLU A 24 14.33 -10.28 -2.15
N ARG A 25 15.26 -9.54 -2.78
CA ARG A 25 15.38 -9.40 -4.24
C ARG A 25 15.64 -10.74 -4.94
N GLU A 26 16.45 -11.59 -4.32
CA GLU A 26 16.79 -12.92 -4.86
C GLU A 26 15.79 -14.00 -4.42
N GLY A 27 14.66 -13.60 -3.82
CA GLY A 27 13.62 -14.49 -3.32
C GLY A 27 12.31 -14.43 -4.11
N PRO A 28 11.26 -15.11 -3.62
CA PRO A 28 9.94 -15.14 -4.28
C PRO A 28 9.33 -13.75 -4.51
N VAL A 29 9.58 -12.79 -3.60
CA VAL A 29 9.08 -11.41 -3.74
C VAL A 29 9.77 -10.70 -4.89
N GLY A 30 11.10 -10.85 -5.05
CA GLY A 30 11.83 -10.30 -6.19
C GLY A 30 11.39 -10.89 -7.53
N THR A 31 11.17 -12.19 -7.61
CA THR A 31 10.59 -12.82 -8.81
C THR A 31 9.21 -12.25 -9.15
N ALA A 32 8.32 -12.11 -8.16
CA ALA A 32 7.01 -11.52 -8.36
C ALA A 32 7.10 -10.04 -8.79
N TRP A 33 8.01 -9.29 -8.18
CA TRP A 33 8.28 -7.88 -8.49
C TRP A 33 8.72 -7.71 -9.95
N ALA A 34 9.73 -8.47 -10.39
CA ALA A 34 10.24 -8.39 -11.76
C ALA A 34 9.19 -8.83 -12.78
N THR A 35 8.44 -9.90 -12.46
CA THR A 35 7.36 -10.40 -13.33
C THR A 35 6.25 -9.37 -13.49
N ALA A 36 5.81 -8.74 -12.40
CA ALA A 36 4.77 -7.71 -12.42
C ALA A 36 5.20 -6.49 -13.25
N LEU A 37 6.44 -6.03 -13.09
CA LEU A 37 6.99 -4.94 -13.89
C LEU A 37 7.04 -5.28 -15.40
N ALA A 38 7.39 -6.52 -15.74
CA ALA A 38 7.50 -6.97 -17.13
C ALA A 38 6.16 -7.30 -17.81
N THR A 39 5.04 -7.31 -17.08
CA THR A 39 3.74 -7.79 -17.59
C THR A 39 2.63 -6.74 -17.42
N PRO A 40 2.75 -5.54 -18.05
CA PRO A 40 1.68 -4.55 -18.02
C PRO A 40 0.43 -5.05 -18.73
N ARG A 41 -0.74 -4.59 -18.28
CA ARG A 41 -2.04 -4.85 -18.89
C ARG A 41 -2.79 -3.53 -19.09
N GLU A 42 -3.78 -3.55 -19.97
CA GLU A 42 -4.63 -2.38 -20.19
C GLU A 42 -5.27 -1.91 -18.87
N GLY A 43 -5.11 -0.62 -18.58
CA GLY A 43 -5.56 0.01 -17.33
C GLY A 43 -4.82 -0.41 -16.06
N HIS A 44 -3.86 -1.33 -16.12
CA HIS A 44 -3.08 -1.82 -14.98
C HIS A 44 -1.60 -1.97 -15.35
N SER A 45 -0.80 -0.99 -14.99
CA SER A 45 0.64 -0.99 -15.28
C SER A 45 1.41 -0.72 -14.00
N ALA A 46 2.24 -1.69 -13.61
CA ALA A 46 3.10 -1.54 -12.46
C ALA A 46 4.30 -0.66 -12.80
N PHE A 47 4.70 0.22 -11.89
CA PHE A 47 5.82 1.14 -12.10
C PHE A 47 6.66 1.33 -10.85
N VAL A 48 7.93 1.70 -11.05
CA VAL A 48 8.87 1.93 -9.94
C VAL A 48 8.54 3.26 -9.27
N VAL A 49 8.35 3.23 -7.96
CA VAL A 49 8.14 4.43 -7.15
C VAL A 49 9.42 5.24 -7.06
N VAL A 50 9.34 6.52 -7.43
CA VAL A 50 10.43 7.48 -7.32
C VAL A 50 10.12 8.60 -6.34
N ALA A 51 11.12 9.05 -5.59
CA ALA A 51 11.03 10.24 -4.73
C ALA A 51 11.11 11.54 -5.54
N GLN A 52 11.83 11.49 -6.66
CA GLN A 52 11.93 12.54 -7.67
C GLN A 52 12.37 11.87 -8.99
N PRO A 53 12.25 12.55 -10.16
CA PRO A 53 12.71 11.98 -11.42
C PRO A 53 14.14 11.43 -11.32
N ASN A 54 14.34 10.19 -11.78
CA ASN A 54 15.61 9.45 -11.73
C ASN A 54 16.11 9.05 -10.33
N VAL A 55 15.30 9.17 -9.28
CA VAL A 55 15.67 8.77 -7.91
C VAL A 55 14.61 7.83 -7.31
N PRO A 56 14.74 6.50 -7.54
CA PRO A 56 13.87 5.51 -6.91
C PRO A 56 14.07 5.48 -5.39
N VAL A 57 12.99 5.19 -4.66
CA VAL A 57 13.11 4.92 -3.21
C VAL A 57 13.81 3.58 -2.95
N LYS A 58 14.41 3.46 -1.76
CA LYS A 58 15.01 2.22 -1.26
C LYS A 58 14.29 1.79 0.03
N PRO A 59 13.88 0.52 0.19
CA PRO A 59 13.97 -0.56 -0.80
C PRO A 59 13.21 -0.25 -2.10
N PHE A 60 13.60 -0.87 -3.21
CA PHE A 60 12.93 -0.61 -4.50
C PHE A 60 11.45 -1.01 -4.38
N THR A 61 10.57 -0.05 -4.62
CA THR A 61 9.12 -0.24 -4.46
C THR A 61 8.45 -0.23 -5.83
N LEU A 62 7.65 -1.27 -6.11
CA LEU A 62 6.76 -1.33 -7.27
C LEU A 62 5.36 -0.91 -6.84
N PHE A 63 4.84 0.14 -7.45
CA PHE A 63 3.44 0.53 -7.34
C PHE A 63 2.61 -0.35 -8.29
N VAL A 64 1.56 -0.98 -7.77
CA VAL A 64 0.61 -1.78 -8.55
C VAL A 64 -0.79 -1.22 -8.28
N ASN A 65 -1.39 -0.56 -9.27
CA ASN A 65 -2.73 -0.01 -9.11
C ASN A 65 -3.77 -1.13 -8.98
N LYS A 66 -4.69 -1.04 -8.01
CA LYS A 66 -5.79 -2.00 -7.82
C LYS A 66 -7.02 -1.66 -8.64
N ALA A 67 -7.24 -0.38 -8.92
CA ALA A 67 -8.35 0.09 -9.74
C ALA A 67 -7.87 0.30 -11.17
N THR A 68 -8.66 -0.14 -12.15
CA THR A 68 -8.44 0.17 -13.56
C THR A 68 -8.38 1.67 -13.75
N ILE A 69 -7.29 2.19 -14.35
CA ILE A 69 -7.23 3.59 -14.74
C ILE A 69 -8.31 3.86 -15.78
N SER A 70 -9.27 4.73 -15.43
CA SER A 70 -10.52 4.95 -16.19
C SER A 70 -10.68 6.38 -16.70
N SER A 71 -9.80 7.30 -16.28
CA SER A 71 -9.80 8.69 -16.72
C SER A 71 -8.39 9.28 -16.62
N GLU A 72 -8.16 10.40 -17.33
CA GLU A 72 -6.89 11.15 -17.25
C GLU A 72 -6.62 11.63 -15.82
N ARG A 73 -7.65 12.13 -15.11
CA ARG A 73 -7.53 12.58 -13.72
C ARG A 73 -7.13 11.44 -12.78
N HIS A 74 -7.78 10.28 -12.88
CA HIS A 74 -7.43 9.12 -12.07
C HIS A 74 -6.00 8.65 -12.33
N GLY A 75 -5.57 8.67 -13.59
CA GLY A 75 -4.18 8.46 -13.98
C GLY A 75 -3.24 9.44 -13.28
N THR A 76 -3.46 10.75 -13.45
CA THR A 76 -2.66 11.83 -12.85
C THR A 76 -2.55 11.71 -11.34
N LEU A 77 -3.64 11.37 -10.64
CA LEU A 77 -3.60 11.10 -9.22
C LEU A 77 -2.75 9.86 -8.87
N THR A 78 -2.85 8.80 -9.68
CA THR A 78 -2.11 7.55 -9.45
C THR A 78 -0.60 7.72 -9.57
N TRP A 79 -0.11 8.25 -10.69
CA TRP A 79 1.34 8.44 -10.91
C TRP A 79 1.87 9.77 -10.38
N GLY A 80 1.01 10.69 -9.93
CA GLY A 80 1.35 11.92 -9.24
C GLY A 80 1.27 11.77 -7.71
N ALA A 81 0.21 12.32 -7.12
CA ALA A 81 0.00 12.38 -5.67
C ALA A 81 0.13 11.01 -4.98
N GLY A 82 -0.50 9.97 -5.54
CA GLY A 82 -0.45 8.61 -5.02
C GLY A 82 0.97 8.03 -4.97
N GLN A 83 1.73 8.16 -6.07
CA GLN A 83 3.14 7.75 -6.11
C GLN A 83 3.99 8.48 -5.08
N ILE A 84 3.86 9.81 -4.98
CA ILE A 84 4.68 10.60 -4.06
C ILE A 84 4.28 10.33 -2.60
N GLY A 85 3.00 10.05 -2.33
CA GLY A 85 2.54 9.59 -1.02
C GLY A 85 3.23 8.27 -0.63
N VAL A 86 3.20 7.27 -1.52
CA VAL A 86 3.89 5.99 -1.30
C VAL A 86 5.39 6.19 -1.09
N ALA A 87 6.05 7.02 -1.91
CA ALA A 87 7.47 7.32 -1.77
C ALA A 87 7.78 7.92 -0.38
N ALA A 88 7.00 8.91 0.03
CA ALA A 88 7.15 9.57 1.33
C ALA A 88 6.90 8.60 2.50
N GLY A 89 5.94 7.67 2.38
CA GLY A 89 5.69 6.62 3.37
C GLY A 89 6.86 5.64 3.51
N VAL A 90 7.45 5.19 2.39
CA VAL A 90 8.66 4.33 2.40
C VAL A 90 9.82 5.05 3.06
N LEU A 91 10.09 6.31 2.67
CA LEU A 91 11.18 7.10 3.23
C LEU A 91 10.98 7.37 4.73
N HIS A 92 9.75 7.56 5.18
CA HIS A 92 9.44 7.67 6.61
C HIS A 92 9.75 6.37 7.34
N ALA A 93 9.28 5.22 6.83
CA ALA A 93 9.53 3.91 7.41
C ALA A 93 11.03 3.62 7.55
N VAL A 94 11.84 4.01 6.56
CA VAL A 94 13.31 3.93 6.63
C VAL A 94 13.86 4.81 7.75
N ARG A 95 13.44 6.07 7.85
CA ARG A 95 13.93 7.03 8.86
C ARG A 95 13.63 6.61 10.29
N GLU A 96 12.50 5.98 10.54
CA GLU A 96 12.09 5.54 11.88
C GLU A 96 12.55 4.12 12.25
N GLY A 97 13.25 3.44 11.34
CA GLY A 97 13.83 2.13 11.62
C GLY A 97 12.90 0.93 11.44
N VAL A 98 11.83 1.02 10.63
CA VAL A 98 10.96 -0.14 10.29
C VAL A 98 11.78 -1.30 9.71
N PHE A 99 12.85 -0.99 8.97
CA PHE A 99 13.76 -1.96 8.36
C PHE A 99 15.07 -2.13 9.15
N GLN A 100 15.11 -1.74 10.42
CA GLN A 100 16.34 -1.80 11.22
C GLN A 100 16.89 -3.25 11.26
N GLY A 101 18.18 -3.38 10.95
CA GLY A 101 18.85 -4.68 10.86
C GLY A 101 18.66 -5.43 9.54
N LEU A 102 17.95 -4.84 8.57
CA LEU A 102 17.80 -5.38 7.22
C LEU A 102 18.64 -4.58 6.22
N ASP A 103 19.15 -5.25 5.19
CA ASP A 103 19.80 -4.59 4.06
C ASP A 103 18.76 -4.07 3.07
N LEU A 104 18.58 -2.74 3.00
CA LEU A 104 17.65 -2.10 2.07
C LEU A 104 17.98 -2.41 0.60
N GLU A 105 19.25 -2.70 0.29
CA GLU A 105 19.68 -3.08 -1.04
C GLU A 105 19.39 -4.54 -1.39
N ALA A 106 19.15 -5.38 -0.39
CA ALA A 106 18.71 -6.76 -0.58
C ALA A 106 17.18 -6.89 -0.64
N LEU A 107 16.43 -5.81 -0.37
CA LEU A 107 14.97 -5.85 -0.32
C LEU A 107 14.30 -5.22 -1.55
N VAL A 108 13.08 -5.68 -1.81
CA VAL A 108 12.07 -5.06 -2.67
C VAL A 108 10.72 -4.98 -1.95
N ILE A 109 9.88 -4.04 -2.39
CA ILE A 109 8.51 -3.87 -1.93
C ILE A 109 7.58 -3.97 -3.14
N LEU A 110 6.55 -4.81 -3.04
CA LEU A 110 5.37 -4.76 -3.90
C LEU A 110 4.27 -4.01 -3.14
N ALA A 111 3.87 -2.84 -3.62
CA ALA A 111 2.81 -2.03 -3.03
C ALA A 111 1.58 -2.05 -3.96
N ALA A 112 0.54 -2.80 -3.58
CA ALA A 112 -0.74 -2.74 -4.23
C ALA A 112 -1.54 -1.57 -3.65
N VAL A 113 -1.87 -0.59 -4.49
CA VAL A 113 -2.43 0.69 -4.06
C VAL A 113 -3.78 0.91 -4.73
N TRP A 114 -4.79 1.23 -3.93
CA TRP A 114 -6.09 1.65 -4.43
C TRP A 114 -6.26 3.16 -4.23
N ILE A 115 -6.66 3.81 -5.31
CA ILE A 115 -7.13 5.20 -5.38
C ILE A 115 -8.49 5.12 -6.07
N ASP A 116 -9.49 5.81 -5.53
CA ASP A 116 -10.82 5.83 -6.15
C ASP A 116 -10.75 6.55 -7.51
N PRO A 117 -11.36 6.00 -8.58
CA PRO A 117 -11.53 6.71 -9.85
C PRO A 117 -12.20 8.09 -9.74
N LEU A 118 -12.96 8.33 -8.68
CA LEU A 118 -13.65 9.58 -8.37
C LEU A 118 -12.87 10.50 -7.42
N ALA A 119 -11.67 10.10 -6.96
CA ALA A 119 -10.82 10.92 -6.11
C ALA A 119 -10.62 12.32 -6.73
N ASP A 120 -10.72 13.35 -5.89
CA ASP A 120 -10.75 14.74 -6.34
C ASP A 120 -9.87 15.70 -5.55
N ASP A 121 -9.27 15.28 -4.44
CA ASP A 121 -8.31 16.10 -3.70
C ASP A 121 -6.90 15.50 -3.78
N GLU A 122 -6.00 16.18 -4.49
CA GLU A 122 -4.62 15.73 -4.70
C GLU A 122 -3.81 15.66 -3.39
N GLU A 123 -4.01 16.63 -2.50
CA GLU A 123 -3.26 16.71 -1.23
C GLU A 123 -3.75 15.62 -0.27
N GLU A 124 -5.06 15.40 -0.21
CA GLU A 124 -5.64 14.33 0.59
C GLU A 124 -5.22 12.95 0.08
N VAL A 125 -5.22 12.72 -1.25
CA VAL A 125 -4.69 11.49 -1.85
C VAL A 125 -3.22 11.29 -1.50
N TYR A 126 -2.40 12.34 -1.57
CA TYR A 126 -0.98 12.28 -1.17
C TYR A 126 -0.84 11.87 0.31
N GLU A 127 -1.51 12.57 1.21
CA GLU A 127 -1.35 12.38 2.65
C GLU A 127 -1.89 11.02 3.11
N ASN A 128 -3.06 10.61 2.62
CA ASN A 128 -3.63 9.30 2.93
C ASN A 128 -2.74 8.16 2.44
N ASN A 129 -2.18 8.25 1.22
CA ASN A 129 -1.24 7.24 0.70
C ASN A 129 0.07 7.23 1.50
N ARG A 130 0.56 8.39 1.94
CA ARG A 130 1.76 8.50 2.78
C ARG A 130 1.59 7.80 4.12
N ILE A 131 0.49 8.09 4.82
CA ILE A 131 0.19 7.49 6.13
C ILE A 131 -0.10 5.99 5.97
N SER A 132 -0.92 5.61 4.98
CA SER A 132 -1.28 4.21 4.75
C SER A 132 -0.06 3.36 4.36
N MET A 133 0.85 3.88 3.52
CA MET A 133 2.08 3.16 3.19
C MET A 133 2.96 2.93 4.42
N LEU A 134 3.15 3.97 5.24
CA LEU A 134 3.92 3.85 6.48
C LEU A 134 3.29 2.83 7.44
N ASN A 135 1.98 2.89 7.64
CA ASN A 135 1.26 1.98 8.52
C ASN A 135 1.31 0.53 8.01
N ALA A 136 1.15 0.31 6.70
CA ALA A 136 1.26 -1.03 6.12
C ALA A 136 2.66 -1.62 6.35
N LEU A 137 3.73 -0.84 6.15
CA LEU A 137 5.11 -1.29 6.42
C LEU A 137 5.36 -1.56 7.91
N ARG A 138 4.86 -0.70 8.81
CA ARG A 138 4.94 -0.92 10.26
C ARG A 138 4.22 -2.20 10.67
N ASN A 139 3.00 -2.39 10.18
CA ASN A 139 2.20 -3.58 10.49
C ASN A 139 2.91 -4.84 10.01
N GLY A 140 3.45 -4.82 8.77
CA GLY A 140 4.19 -5.95 8.22
C GLY A 140 5.49 -6.25 8.97
N SER A 141 6.21 -5.25 9.47
CA SER A 141 7.49 -5.48 10.17
C SER A 141 7.33 -6.18 11.51
N VAL A 142 6.16 -6.03 12.14
CA VAL A 142 5.84 -6.66 13.43
C VAL A 142 4.83 -7.81 13.33
N ASN A 143 4.45 -8.22 12.11
CA ASN A 143 3.40 -9.21 11.84
C ASN A 143 2.07 -8.88 12.53
N ALA A 144 1.66 -7.61 12.49
CA ALA A 144 0.35 -7.17 12.98
C ALA A 144 -0.73 -7.29 11.89
N PRO A 145 -2.00 -7.53 12.28
CA PRO A 145 -2.46 -7.80 13.65
C PRO A 145 -2.05 -9.21 14.14
N SER A 146 -2.03 -9.39 15.45
CA SER A 146 -1.85 -10.73 16.03
C SER A 146 -3.06 -11.62 15.77
N VAL A 147 -2.89 -12.93 15.89
CA VAL A 147 -4.00 -13.90 15.78
C VAL A 147 -5.09 -13.62 16.82
N ASP A 148 -4.72 -13.24 18.05
CA ASP A 148 -5.69 -12.88 19.10
C ASP A 148 -6.52 -11.65 18.72
N ALA A 149 -5.89 -10.63 18.12
CA ALA A 149 -6.60 -9.45 17.64
C ALA A 149 -7.59 -9.80 16.52
N ILE A 150 -7.26 -10.78 15.66
CA ILE A 150 -8.18 -11.29 14.64
C ILE A 150 -9.36 -12.03 15.28
N HIS A 151 -9.13 -12.83 16.32
CA HIS A 151 -10.21 -13.50 17.05
C HIS A 151 -11.18 -12.51 17.67
N GLU A 152 -10.68 -11.45 18.30
CA GLU A 152 -11.52 -10.38 18.86
C GLU A 152 -12.35 -9.69 17.76
N ALA A 153 -11.72 -9.34 16.63
CA ALA A 153 -12.38 -8.70 15.51
C ALA A 153 -13.47 -9.58 14.86
N SER A 154 -13.39 -10.91 14.99
CA SER A 154 -14.35 -11.85 14.39
C SER A 154 -15.78 -11.69 14.94
N SER A 155 -15.92 -11.17 16.16
CA SER A 155 -17.21 -10.84 16.78
C SER A 155 -17.87 -9.61 16.16
N ASN A 156 -17.12 -8.85 15.36
CA ASN A 156 -17.54 -7.54 14.89
C ASN A 156 -17.16 -7.26 13.42
N LEU A 157 -17.46 -8.22 12.55
CA LEU A 157 -17.13 -8.13 11.13
C LEU A 157 -17.80 -6.93 10.46
N GLY A 158 -17.03 -6.23 9.62
CA GLY A 158 -17.53 -5.15 8.79
C GLY A 158 -16.41 -4.43 8.07
N ASN A 159 -16.77 -3.69 7.03
CA ASN A 159 -15.88 -2.74 6.35
C ASN A 159 -16.68 -1.51 5.93
N GLY A 160 -16.05 -0.57 5.24
CA GLY A 160 -16.69 0.66 4.75
C GLY A 160 -17.86 0.43 3.79
N PHE A 161 -18.04 -0.78 3.26
CA PHE A 161 -19.06 -1.13 2.27
C PHE A 161 -20.18 -2.00 2.84
N TYR A 162 -19.90 -2.81 3.87
CA TYR A 162 -20.84 -3.80 4.36
C TYR A 162 -20.58 -4.16 5.83
N VAL A 163 -21.68 -4.29 6.59
CA VAL A 163 -21.69 -4.83 7.96
C VAL A 163 -22.79 -5.91 8.02
N PRO A 164 -22.47 -7.17 8.35
CA PRO A 164 -23.45 -8.24 8.50
C PRO A 164 -24.47 -7.94 9.61
N THR A 165 -25.72 -8.37 9.43
CA THR A 165 -26.82 -8.09 10.37
C THR A 165 -26.53 -8.55 11.80
N GLN A 166 -25.91 -9.72 11.99
CA GLN A 166 -25.57 -10.26 13.31
C GLN A 166 -24.53 -9.41 14.07
N ALA A 167 -23.66 -8.68 13.35
CA ALA A 167 -22.67 -7.78 13.96
C ALA A 167 -23.27 -6.41 14.34
N LYS A 168 -24.51 -6.11 13.91
CA LYS A 168 -25.20 -4.86 14.30
C LYS A 168 -25.86 -4.99 15.67
N GLU A 169 -26.35 -6.18 16.01
CA GLU A 169 -27.06 -6.46 17.28
C GLU A 169 -26.10 -6.51 18.49
N SER A 170 -24.80 -6.79 18.29
CA SER A 170 -23.78 -6.76 19.35
C SER A 170 -23.22 -5.36 19.64
N ARG A 171 -23.59 -4.33 18.85
CA ARG A 171 -23.15 -2.93 18.99
C ARG A 171 -24.19 -2.01 19.63
N SER A 172 -25.41 -2.48 19.90
CA SER A 172 -26.50 -1.73 20.54
C SER A 172 -26.60 -2.05 22.03
#